data_AF-A0A2H1V4K9-F1
#
_entry.id   AF-A0A2H1V4K9-F1
#
_cell.length_a   1.000
_cell.length_b   1.000
_cell.length_c   1.000
_cell.angle_alpha   90.00
_cell.angle_beta   90.00
_cell.angle_gamma   90.00
#
_symmetry.space_group_name_H-M   'P 1'
#
loop_
_entity.id
_entity.type
_entity.pdbx_description
1 polymer ?
#
loop_
_entity_poly.entity_id
_entity_poly.type
_entity_poly.pdbx_seq_one_letter_code
_entity_poly.pdbx_strand_id
1 'polypeptide(L)'
;MKMVRHRKVVKDTGLQVADRYWGTYRPGVYLGLKSREPRSPVFGIMWYELAAATHKGIRNQAERVKPRGSNTYGWLRHDGVTFGEQLIVDKPHNITTSFIKTPGGEHGGHWTARINVTTKANAKVPFVLIWYAALDESLGPAAPHSRLWYEDGSILGHTPQLHNFRINLIPQQGKLLHTSYSEANAPGLHLLKEKLYSLLKIERHSMFGKLAVLGADDELHIKEKDINFVPIQMLVETPFCVDIVYTTEDLSTPPLKGEKYARVLEEKKTEFDSEFESKFRLDEKGYPPEDVAIARAALSNMIGGIGYFFGAGRVQSQYTREPVPYWRAPLYTGVPSRSFFPRGFLWDEGFHGLLIGRWSPDIQMDIAAHWMDLINVEGWIPREQILGAEALARVPKEFVVQSNAAANPP
;
A
#
# COMPACT_ATOMS: atom_id res chain seq x y z
N MET A 1 18.22 37.02 2.84
CA MET A 1 18.76 35.67 2.58
C MET A 1 18.19 35.19 1.25
N LYS A 2 18.98 35.20 0.16
CA LYS A 2 18.50 34.73 -1.15
C LYS A 2 18.24 33.23 -1.04
N MET A 3 16.99 32.79 -1.21
CA MET A 3 16.68 31.37 -1.40
C MET A 3 17.42 30.91 -2.65
N VAL A 4 18.50 30.14 -2.49
CA VAL A 4 19.08 29.37 -3.58
C VAL A 4 18.03 28.31 -3.93
N ARG A 5 17.28 28.53 -5.01
CA ARG A 5 16.43 27.47 -5.58
C ARG A 5 17.37 26.42 -6.16
N HIS A 6 17.67 25.37 -5.40
CA HIS A 6 18.32 24.19 -5.94
C HIS A 6 17.43 23.62 -7.06
N ARG A 7 18.04 23.36 -8.22
CA ARG A 7 17.35 22.72 -9.33
C ARG A 7 17.07 21.29 -8.93
N LYS A 8 15.79 20.92 -8.84
CA LYS A 8 15.38 19.53 -8.65
C LYS A 8 15.72 18.69 -9.88
N VAL A 9 16.14 17.46 -9.64
CA VAL A 9 16.32 16.42 -10.66
C VAL A 9 14.97 15.84 -11.05
N VAL A 10 14.07 15.64 -10.08
CA VAL A 10 12.67 15.28 -10.38
C VAL A 10 11.97 16.47 -11.02
N LYS A 11 11.68 16.36 -12.31
CA LYS A 11 10.97 17.38 -13.10
C LYS A 11 9.47 17.15 -13.11
N ASP A 12 9.07 15.90 -13.32
CA ASP A 12 7.68 15.47 -13.43
C ASP A 12 7.34 14.53 -12.26
N THR A 13 6.23 14.76 -11.58
CA THR A 13 5.75 13.91 -10.47
C THR A 13 4.24 13.98 -10.34
N GLY A 14 3.66 13.11 -9.51
CA GLY A 14 2.22 13.06 -9.31
C GLY A 14 1.48 12.83 -10.64
N LEU A 15 0.46 13.65 -10.90
CA LEU A 15 -0.37 13.54 -12.11
C LEU A 15 0.39 13.78 -13.43
N GLN A 16 1.56 14.42 -13.39
CA GLN A 16 2.42 14.59 -14.58
C GLN A 16 3.01 13.25 -15.06
N VAL A 17 3.03 12.24 -14.18
CA VAL A 17 3.47 10.87 -14.47
C VAL A 17 2.27 9.93 -14.22
N ALA A 18 1.21 10.12 -15.00
CA ALA A 18 -0.09 9.50 -14.80
C ALA A 18 -0.04 7.96 -14.73
N ASP A 19 0.82 7.34 -15.53
CA ASP A 19 1.02 5.89 -15.58
C ASP A 19 1.56 5.32 -14.26
N ARG A 20 2.28 6.11 -13.45
CA ARG A 20 2.80 5.72 -12.12
C ARG A 20 2.14 6.48 -10.99
N TYR A 21 1.03 7.18 -11.24
CA TYR A 21 0.39 7.99 -10.22
C TYR A 21 -0.14 7.12 -9.07
N TRP A 22 -0.97 6.12 -9.38
CA TRP A 22 -1.44 5.11 -8.43
C TRP A 22 -0.55 3.88 -8.41
N GLY A 23 -0.35 3.28 -7.24
CA GLY A 23 0.32 1.99 -7.11
C GLY A 23 0.22 1.41 -5.70
N THR A 24 0.85 0.25 -5.52
CA THR A 24 0.97 -0.48 -4.25
C THR A 24 2.03 0.13 -3.33
N TYR A 25 2.11 1.47 -3.30
CA TYR A 25 3.21 2.25 -2.73
C TYR A 25 3.24 2.33 -1.20
N ARG A 26 2.62 1.36 -0.51
CA ARG A 26 2.65 1.17 0.95
C ARG A 26 3.25 -0.21 1.28
N PRO A 27 4.55 -0.42 1.06
CA PRO A 27 5.16 -1.75 1.16
C PRO A 27 5.09 -2.35 2.57
N GLY A 28 4.91 -1.53 3.61
CA GLY A 28 4.80 -1.96 5.01
C GLY A 28 3.50 -2.68 5.39
N VAL A 29 2.51 -2.74 4.49
CA VAL A 29 1.25 -3.50 4.68
C VAL A 29 1.14 -4.64 3.66
N TYR A 30 0.24 -5.60 3.92
CA TYR A 30 0.04 -6.74 3.02
C TYR A 30 -0.49 -6.32 1.63
N LEU A 31 -1.53 -5.49 1.60
CA LEU A 31 -1.98 -4.79 0.40
C LEU A 31 -2.34 -3.37 0.81
N GLY A 32 -1.71 -2.39 0.16
CA GLY A 32 -2.03 -0.99 0.36
C GLY A 32 -1.80 -0.19 -0.91
N LEU A 33 -2.81 0.59 -1.30
CA LEU A 33 -2.74 1.48 -2.46
C LEU A 33 -2.67 2.92 -2.00
N LYS A 34 -1.85 3.71 -2.69
CA LYS A 34 -1.82 5.17 -2.57
C LYS A 34 -1.31 5.77 -3.89
N SER A 35 -1.56 7.05 -4.07
CA SER A 35 -0.96 7.85 -5.13
C SER A 35 0.41 8.40 -4.72
N ARG A 36 1.19 8.86 -5.71
CA ARG A 36 2.46 9.57 -5.51
C ARG A 36 2.26 11.04 -5.09
N GLU A 37 1.26 11.30 -4.26
CA GLU A 37 0.99 12.61 -3.68
C GLU A 37 1.39 12.66 -2.19
N PRO A 38 1.92 13.79 -1.71
CA PRO A 38 2.25 14.00 -0.31
C PRO A 38 1.09 13.71 0.66
N ARG A 39 -0.14 14.06 0.26
CA ARG A 39 -1.37 13.88 1.02
C ARG A 39 -2.34 12.92 0.33
N SER A 40 -1.81 11.86 -0.27
CA SER A 40 -2.65 10.84 -0.89
C SER A 40 -3.61 10.21 0.13
N PRO A 41 -4.89 9.96 -0.22
CA PRO A 41 -5.67 8.98 0.50
C PRO A 41 -4.99 7.61 0.39
N VAL A 42 -5.15 6.78 1.41
CA VAL A 42 -4.60 5.43 1.44
C VAL A 42 -5.71 4.42 1.55
N PHE A 43 -5.51 3.28 0.88
CA PHE A 43 -6.42 2.16 0.93
C PHE A 43 -5.67 0.90 1.31
N GLY A 44 -6.38 -0.10 1.83
CA GLY A 44 -5.77 -1.39 2.14
C GLY A 44 -6.75 -2.38 2.73
N ILE A 45 -6.21 -3.56 3.04
CA ILE A 45 -6.97 -4.66 3.63
C ILE A 45 -6.53 -4.92 5.07
N MET A 46 -7.47 -5.37 5.87
CA MET A 46 -7.20 -6.12 7.10
C MET A 46 -8.04 -7.39 7.10
N TRP A 47 -7.65 -8.40 7.88
CA TRP A 47 -8.48 -9.59 8.04
C TRP A 47 -8.20 -10.32 9.35
N TYR A 48 -9.12 -11.19 9.74
CA TYR A 48 -8.93 -12.14 10.83
C TYR A 48 -9.93 -13.30 10.72
N GLU A 49 -9.63 -14.38 11.45
CA GLU A 49 -10.51 -15.54 11.58
C GLU A 49 -11.53 -15.33 12.70
N LEU A 50 -12.79 -15.71 12.44
CA LEU A 50 -13.86 -15.58 13.43
C LEU A 50 -13.64 -16.48 14.66
N ALA A 51 -13.01 -17.64 14.47
CA ALA A 51 -12.74 -18.61 15.53
C ALA A 51 -11.59 -18.21 16.47
N ALA A 52 -10.80 -17.18 16.12
CA ALA A 52 -9.81 -16.65 17.04
C ALA A 52 -10.55 -16.00 18.22
N ALA A 53 -10.62 -16.73 19.34
CA ALA A 53 -11.43 -16.45 20.55
C ALA A 53 -11.27 -15.04 21.16
N THR A 54 -10.29 -14.28 20.66
CA THR A 54 -10.18 -12.85 20.87
C THR A 54 -9.78 -12.27 19.52
N HIS A 55 -10.48 -11.24 19.04
CA HIS A 55 -10.17 -10.49 17.81
C HIS A 55 -8.72 -10.00 17.71
N LYS A 56 -7.86 -10.19 18.73
CA LYS A 56 -6.42 -9.92 18.83
C LYS A 56 -5.53 -10.42 17.66
N GLY A 57 -6.09 -11.11 16.67
CA GLY A 57 -5.39 -11.65 15.50
C GLY A 57 -5.47 -10.83 14.21
N ILE A 58 -5.97 -9.58 14.21
CA ILE A 58 -6.12 -8.77 12.98
C ILE A 58 -4.79 -8.60 12.25
N ARG A 59 -4.74 -9.04 10.99
CA ARG A 59 -3.62 -8.82 10.05
C ARG A 59 -3.83 -7.50 9.31
N ASN A 60 -2.75 -6.74 9.11
CA ASN A 60 -2.75 -5.48 8.35
C ASN A 60 -1.33 -5.21 7.82
N GLN A 61 -0.42 -5.02 8.77
CA GLN A 61 0.99 -4.80 8.51
C GLN A 61 1.68 -6.08 8.06
N ALA A 62 2.65 -5.95 7.14
CA ALA A 62 3.48 -7.07 6.71
C ALA A 62 4.33 -7.55 7.91
N GLU A 63 4.13 -8.82 8.29
CA GLU A 63 4.82 -9.41 9.45
C GLU A 63 5.98 -10.31 8.97
N ARG A 64 6.89 -10.62 9.90
CA ARG A 64 7.99 -11.54 9.64
C ARG A 64 7.45 -12.95 9.40
N VAL A 65 7.79 -13.54 8.25
CA VAL A 65 7.58 -14.97 8.02
C VAL A 65 8.58 -15.77 8.88
N LYS A 66 8.06 -16.72 9.67
CA LYS A 66 8.91 -17.62 10.47
C LYS A 66 9.46 -18.73 9.56
N PRO A 67 10.74 -19.15 9.69
CA PRO A 67 11.33 -20.18 8.83
C PRO A 67 10.61 -21.54 8.82
N ARG A 68 9.85 -21.86 9.88
CA ARG A 68 8.99 -23.06 10.00
C ARG A 68 7.50 -22.72 10.09
N GLY A 69 7.15 -21.48 9.76
CA GLY A 69 5.77 -20.99 9.81
C GLY A 69 4.97 -21.52 8.63
N SER A 70 3.67 -21.72 8.86
CA SER A 70 2.73 -22.09 7.80
C SER A 70 2.35 -20.93 6.88
N ASN A 71 2.67 -19.70 7.28
CA ASN A 71 2.15 -18.49 6.68
C ASN A 71 3.21 -17.83 5.81
N THR A 72 2.85 -17.54 4.57
CA THR A 72 3.73 -16.91 3.58
C THR A 72 2.97 -15.81 2.85
N TYR A 73 3.69 -14.86 2.27
CA TYR A 73 3.10 -13.89 1.37
C TYR A 73 4.14 -13.41 0.36
N GLY A 74 3.69 -12.99 -0.81
CA GLY A 74 4.55 -12.37 -1.79
C GLY A 74 3.84 -12.10 -3.11
N TRP A 75 4.40 -11.16 -3.86
CA TRP A 75 4.01 -10.93 -5.25
C TRP A 75 4.50 -12.08 -6.12
N LEU A 76 3.57 -12.65 -6.90
CA LEU A 76 3.88 -13.66 -7.93
C LEU A 76 4.23 -12.98 -9.25
N ARG A 77 3.53 -11.88 -9.54
CA ARG A 77 3.73 -11.01 -10.70
C ARG A 77 3.48 -9.56 -10.30
N HIS A 78 4.34 -8.65 -10.71
CA HIS A 78 4.14 -7.22 -10.50
C HIS A 78 5.00 -6.43 -11.49
N ASP A 79 4.38 -5.66 -12.38
CA ASP A 79 5.11 -4.92 -13.42
C ASP A 79 5.60 -3.55 -12.95
N GLY A 80 5.07 -3.06 -11.83
CA GLY A 80 5.43 -1.77 -11.23
C GLY A 80 4.60 -0.60 -11.75
N VAL A 81 3.74 -0.86 -12.74
CA VAL A 81 2.94 0.14 -13.43
C VAL A 81 1.50 -0.31 -13.49
N THR A 82 1.13 -1.28 -14.32
CA THR A 82 -0.26 -1.53 -14.70
C THR A 82 -0.98 -2.56 -13.85
N PHE A 83 -0.28 -3.54 -13.27
CA PHE A 83 -0.92 -4.61 -12.50
C PHE A 83 0.00 -5.30 -11.48
N GLY A 84 -0.62 -6.06 -10.58
CA GLY A 84 0.09 -7.00 -9.72
C GLY A 84 -0.81 -8.13 -9.24
N GLU A 85 -0.21 -9.28 -8.95
CA GLU A 85 -0.82 -10.47 -8.35
C GLU A 85 0.04 -10.94 -7.18
N GLN A 86 -0.57 -11.06 -6.00
CA GLN A 86 0.05 -11.52 -4.77
C GLN A 86 -0.77 -12.65 -4.17
N LEU A 87 -0.05 -13.62 -3.61
CA LEU A 87 -0.62 -14.70 -2.81
C LEU A 87 -0.21 -14.50 -1.35
N ILE A 88 -1.18 -14.61 -0.45
CA ILE A 88 -1.00 -14.64 1.00
C ILE A 88 -1.58 -15.96 1.49
N VAL A 89 -0.76 -16.78 2.13
CA VAL A 89 -1.16 -18.03 2.78
C VAL A 89 -1.23 -17.76 4.28
N ASP A 90 -2.42 -17.80 4.84
CA ASP A 90 -2.69 -17.68 6.28
C ASP A 90 -3.65 -18.80 6.66
N LYS A 91 -3.09 -19.99 6.95
CA LYS A 91 -3.87 -21.23 7.01
C LYS A 91 -5.01 -21.12 8.04
N PRO A 92 -6.23 -21.55 7.68
CA PRO A 92 -6.56 -22.41 6.54
C PRO A 92 -6.84 -21.67 5.22
N HIS A 93 -6.70 -20.35 5.19
CA HIS A 93 -7.06 -19.49 4.08
C HIS A 93 -5.89 -19.21 3.13
N ASN A 94 -6.21 -19.13 1.84
CA ASN A 94 -5.37 -18.53 0.81
C ASN A 94 -6.07 -17.27 0.33
N ILE A 95 -5.39 -16.13 0.41
CA ILE A 95 -5.89 -14.83 -0.03
C ILE A 95 -5.07 -14.42 -1.24
N THR A 96 -5.70 -14.40 -2.41
CA THR A 96 -5.09 -13.87 -3.63
C THR A 96 -5.57 -12.44 -3.81
N THR A 97 -4.63 -11.50 -3.82
CA THR A 97 -4.90 -10.09 -4.09
C THR A 97 -4.31 -9.73 -5.45
N SER A 98 -5.11 -9.11 -6.31
CA SER A 98 -4.60 -8.52 -7.55
C SER A 98 -5.11 -7.10 -7.72
N PHE A 99 -4.45 -6.30 -8.55
CA PHE A 99 -4.99 -5.01 -8.97
C PHE A 99 -4.65 -4.74 -10.43
N ILE A 100 -5.49 -3.96 -11.10
CA ILE A 100 -5.29 -3.48 -12.46
C ILE A 100 -5.70 -2.00 -12.52
N LYS A 101 -4.88 -1.18 -13.18
CA LYS A 101 -5.18 0.22 -13.43
C LYS A 101 -5.84 0.41 -14.79
N THR A 102 -6.78 1.34 -14.85
CA THR A 102 -7.39 1.83 -16.09
C THR A 102 -6.97 3.30 -16.26
N PRO A 103 -5.93 3.58 -17.07
CA PRO A 103 -5.42 4.93 -17.23
C PRO A 103 -6.44 5.83 -17.95
N GLY A 104 -6.38 7.13 -17.69
CA GLY A 104 -7.22 8.14 -18.30
C GLY A 104 -7.65 9.22 -17.30
N GLY A 105 -8.41 10.20 -17.77
CA GLY A 105 -8.81 11.35 -16.97
C GLY A 105 -7.63 12.26 -16.63
N GLU A 106 -7.92 13.29 -15.84
CA GLU A 106 -6.99 14.27 -15.30
C GLU A 106 -6.56 13.93 -13.87
N HIS A 107 -7.25 12.99 -13.21
CA HIS A 107 -7.04 12.66 -11.78
C HIS A 107 -6.45 11.26 -11.54
N GLY A 108 -5.76 10.70 -12.55
CA GLY A 108 -5.00 9.45 -12.41
C GLY A 108 -5.78 8.15 -12.71
N GLY A 109 -6.99 8.28 -13.23
CA GLY A 109 -7.82 7.19 -13.74
C GLY A 109 -8.40 6.27 -12.68
N HIS A 110 -8.91 5.12 -13.13
CA HIS A 110 -9.55 4.12 -12.28
C HIS A 110 -8.56 3.03 -11.89
N TRP A 111 -8.85 2.32 -10.81
CA TRP A 111 -8.21 1.04 -10.53
C TRP A 111 -9.21 0.08 -9.89
N THR A 112 -9.00 -1.20 -10.15
CA THR A 112 -9.77 -2.26 -9.49
C THR A 112 -8.80 -3.19 -8.80
N ALA A 113 -9.05 -3.47 -7.51
CA ALA A 113 -8.36 -4.52 -6.78
C ALA A 113 -9.31 -5.70 -6.56
N ARG A 114 -8.90 -6.90 -6.92
CA ARG A 114 -9.67 -8.13 -6.66
C ARG A 114 -9.07 -8.89 -5.49
N ILE A 115 -9.91 -9.23 -4.53
CA ILE A 115 -9.56 -10.05 -3.36
C ILE A 115 -10.34 -11.36 -3.48
N ASN A 116 -9.61 -12.47 -3.64
CA ASN A 116 -10.16 -13.80 -3.68
C ASN A 116 -9.66 -14.60 -2.49
N VAL A 117 -10.58 -15.04 -1.63
CA VAL A 117 -10.30 -15.80 -0.41
C VAL A 117 -10.82 -17.22 -0.59
N THR A 118 -9.91 -18.19 -0.55
CA THR A 118 -10.23 -19.61 -0.69
C THR A 118 -9.67 -20.41 0.49
N THR A 119 -10.05 -21.68 0.57
CA THR A 119 -9.53 -22.66 1.53
C THR A 119 -9.12 -23.92 0.79
N LYS A 120 -8.36 -24.81 1.45
CA LYS A 120 -8.11 -26.14 0.88
C LYS A 120 -9.44 -26.88 0.68
N ALA A 121 -9.59 -27.54 -0.47
CA ALA A 121 -10.80 -28.27 -0.86
C ALA A 121 -12.09 -27.43 -0.87
N ASN A 122 -12.00 -26.09 -0.96
CA ASN A 122 -13.15 -25.18 -0.96
C ASN A 122 -14.08 -25.36 0.26
N ALA A 123 -13.50 -25.66 1.43
CA ALA A 123 -14.22 -25.75 2.68
C ALA A 123 -14.89 -24.40 3.02
N LYS A 124 -16.15 -24.47 3.45
CA LYS A 124 -16.97 -23.33 3.85
C LYS A 124 -16.60 -22.86 5.24
N VAL A 125 -15.63 -21.96 5.34
CA VAL A 125 -15.13 -21.43 6.60
C VAL A 125 -15.42 -19.92 6.67
N PRO A 126 -15.99 -19.41 7.80
CA PRO A 126 -16.17 -17.98 8.03
C PRO A 126 -14.84 -17.23 8.05
N PHE A 127 -14.80 -16.10 7.36
CA PHE A 127 -13.63 -15.22 7.27
C PHE A 127 -14.08 -13.77 7.40
N VAL A 128 -13.35 -12.95 8.16
CA VAL A 128 -13.63 -11.52 8.25
C VAL A 128 -12.62 -10.76 7.41
N LEU A 129 -13.11 -10.16 6.32
CA LEU A 129 -12.35 -9.28 5.45
C LEU A 129 -12.73 -7.83 5.78
N ILE A 130 -11.74 -6.96 5.90
CA ILE A 130 -11.94 -5.53 6.08
C ILE A 130 -11.25 -4.79 4.94
N TRP A 131 -12.01 -3.94 4.26
CA TRP A 131 -11.46 -2.93 3.36
C TRP A 131 -11.48 -1.58 4.08
N TYR A 132 -10.43 -0.77 3.94
CA TYR A 132 -10.44 0.57 4.53
C TYR A 132 -9.93 1.64 3.58
N ALA A 133 -10.43 2.86 3.82
CA ALA A 133 -9.87 4.11 3.31
C ALA A 133 -9.42 4.98 4.49
N ALA A 134 -8.30 5.68 4.35
CA ALA A 134 -7.86 6.66 5.34
C ALA A 134 -7.18 7.88 4.71
N LEU A 135 -7.20 9.02 5.40
CA LEU A 135 -6.46 10.24 5.08
C LEU A 135 -5.34 10.44 6.10
N ASP A 136 -4.16 10.86 5.63
CA ASP A 136 -3.03 11.15 6.51
C ASP A 136 -3.05 12.59 7.02
N GLU A 137 -3.52 12.77 8.26
CA GLU A 137 -3.54 14.06 8.95
C GLU A 137 -2.23 14.36 9.71
N SER A 138 -1.24 13.45 9.68
CA SER A 138 0.02 13.65 10.42
C SER A 138 0.86 14.83 9.92
N LEU A 139 0.53 15.36 8.74
CA LEU A 139 1.20 16.52 8.15
C LEU A 139 0.64 17.87 8.61
N GLY A 140 -0.33 17.89 9.54
CA GLY A 140 -1.04 19.05 10.08
C GLY A 140 -2.52 19.08 9.66
N PRO A 141 -3.33 20.03 10.17
CA PRO A 141 -4.72 20.20 9.74
C PRO A 141 -4.79 20.17 8.21
N ALA A 142 -5.78 19.47 7.69
CA ALA A 142 -5.89 19.01 6.31
C ALA A 142 -5.45 20.08 5.29
N ALA A 143 -4.99 19.64 4.11
CA ALA A 143 -5.20 20.48 2.94
C ALA A 143 -6.71 20.76 2.94
N PRO A 144 -7.14 22.03 3.00
CA PRO A 144 -8.56 22.37 3.15
C PRO A 144 -9.43 21.46 2.27
N HIS A 145 -10.53 20.94 2.82
CA HIS A 145 -11.55 20.18 2.09
C HIS A 145 -11.25 18.71 1.74
N SER A 146 -10.26 18.05 2.35
CA SER A 146 -10.14 16.58 2.23
C SER A 146 -11.13 15.88 3.16
N ARG A 147 -11.94 14.95 2.66
CA ARG A 147 -12.93 14.21 3.46
C ARG A 147 -13.16 12.80 2.95
N LEU A 148 -13.57 11.90 3.85
CA LEU A 148 -14.09 10.58 3.55
C LEU A 148 -15.46 10.40 4.21
N TRP A 149 -16.36 9.69 3.56
CA TRP A 149 -17.65 9.30 4.14
C TRP A 149 -18.14 8.00 3.51
N TYR A 150 -19.13 7.38 4.15
CA TYR A 150 -19.80 6.18 3.67
C TYR A 150 -21.24 6.51 3.26
N GLU A 151 -21.63 6.10 2.05
CA GLU A 151 -22.97 6.31 1.53
C GLU A 151 -23.33 5.14 0.59
N ASP A 152 -24.53 4.58 0.76
CA ASP A 152 -25.10 3.55 -0.13
C ASP A 152 -24.15 2.39 -0.48
N GLY A 153 -23.46 1.81 0.52
CA GLY A 153 -22.58 0.66 0.29
C GLY A 153 -21.20 1.03 -0.25
N SER A 154 -20.89 2.31 -0.40
CA SER A 154 -19.67 2.82 -1.02
C SER A 154 -18.90 3.75 -0.07
N ILE A 155 -17.57 3.77 -0.22
CA ILE A 155 -16.76 4.84 0.37
C ILE A 155 -16.63 5.95 -0.65
N LEU A 156 -16.95 7.17 -0.27
CA LEU A 156 -16.72 8.35 -1.08
C LEU A 156 -15.62 9.18 -0.45
N GLY A 157 -14.94 9.94 -1.28
CA GLY A 157 -13.92 10.85 -0.80
C GLY A 157 -13.71 12.03 -1.71
N HIS A 158 -13.16 13.08 -1.14
CA HIS A 158 -12.70 14.24 -1.87
C HIS A 158 -11.31 14.63 -1.38
N THR A 159 -10.41 14.99 -2.30
CA THR A 159 -9.17 15.70 -1.99
C THR A 159 -8.92 16.78 -3.03
N PRO A 160 -8.18 17.87 -2.72
CA PRO A 160 -7.87 18.90 -3.70
C PRO A 160 -7.17 18.39 -4.97
N GLN A 161 -6.43 17.28 -4.89
CA GLN A 161 -5.68 16.70 -6.02
C GLN A 161 -6.48 15.68 -6.83
N LEU A 162 -7.43 14.97 -6.21
CA LEU A 162 -8.20 13.89 -6.86
C LEU A 162 -9.65 14.28 -7.16
N HIS A 163 -10.09 15.43 -6.66
CA HIS A 163 -11.50 15.79 -6.57
C HIS A 163 -12.31 14.65 -5.93
N ASN A 164 -13.57 14.49 -6.34
CA ASN A 164 -14.44 13.43 -5.86
C ASN A 164 -14.03 12.08 -6.46
N PHE A 165 -13.98 11.08 -5.60
CA PHE A 165 -13.80 9.69 -5.98
C PHE A 165 -14.75 8.79 -5.19
N ARG A 166 -14.99 7.61 -5.74
CA ARG A 166 -15.87 6.59 -5.15
C ARG A 166 -15.18 5.23 -5.16
N ILE A 167 -15.39 4.46 -4.10
CA ILE A 167 -14.97 3.06 -3.98
C ILE A 167 -16.20 2.20 -3.77
N ASN A 168 -16.43 1.30 -4.73
CA ASN A 168 -17.50 0.32 -4.67
C ASN A 168 -16.93 -1.06 -4.35
N LEU A 169 -17.60 -1.80 -3.46
CA LEU A 169 -17.27 -3.19 -3.14
C LEU A 169 -18.29 -4.08 -3.83
N ILE A 170 -17.85 -4.86 -4.81
CA ILE A 170 -18.75 -5.66 -5.67
C ILE A 170 -18.41 -7.14 -5.52
N PRO A 171 -19.14 -7.88 -4.66
CA PRO A 171 -18.99 -9.33 -4.55
C PRO A 171 -19.23 -10.01 -5.90
N GLN A 172 -18.30 -10.85 -6.33
CA GLN A 172 -18.38 -11.63 -7.58
C GLN A 172 -18.75 -13.09 -7.31
N GLN A 173 -18.30 -13.64 -6.18
CA GLN A 173 -18.53 -15.02 -5.79
C GLN A 173 -18.57 -15.16 -4.28
N GLY A 174 -19.33 -16.13 -3.78
CA GLY A 174 -19.39 -16.48 -2.36
C GLY A 174 -20.52 -15.79 -1.62
N LYS A 175 -20.65 -16.11 -0.34
CA LYS A 175 -21.75 -15.64 0.51
C LYS A 175 -21.25 -14.54 1.45
N LEU A 176 -21.81 -13.34 1.30
CA LEU A 176 -21.67 -12.26 2.26
C LEU A 176 -22.70 -12.46 3.37
N LEU A 177 -22.24 -12.75 4.58
CA LEU A 177 -23.08 -13.12 5.71
C LEU A 177 -23.52 -11.90 6.52
N HIS A 178 -22.62 -10.93 6.69
CA HIS A 178 -22.88 -9.69 7.42
C HIS A 178 -21.90 -8.60 6.97
N THR A 179 -22.35 -7.35 6.97
CA THR A 179 -21.52 -6.17 6.69
C THR A 179 -21.75 -5.13 7.77
N SER A 180 -20.67 -4.54 8.28
CA SER A 180 -20.71 -3.37 9.15
C SER A 180 -19.64 -2.37 8.72
N TYR A 181 -19.78 -1.12 9.11
CA TYR A 181 -18.81 -0.06 8.82
C TYR A 181 -18.71 0.91 9.99
N SER A 182 -17.65 1.71 9.99
CA SER A 182 -17.54 2.87 10.86
C SER A 182 -17.06 4.07 10.06
N GLU A 183 -17.50 5.25 10.46
CA GLU A 183 -16.80 6.50 10.17
C GLU A 183 -16.06 6.89 11.45
N ALA A 184 -14.76 7.18 11.33
CA ALA A 184 -13.90 7.35 12.48
C ALA A 184 -12.76 8.35 12.23
N ASN A 185 -12.15 8.81 13.32
CA ASN A 185 -10.90 9.56 13.30
C ASN A 185 -9.76 8.73 13.90
N ALA A 186 -8.75 8.43 13.08
CA ALA A 186 -7.49 7.83 13.50
C ALA A 186 -6.41 8.91 13.68
N PRO A 187 -5.62 8.89 14.76
CA PRO A 187 -4.55 9.89 14.98
C PRO A 187 -3.40 9.82 13.96
N GLY A 188 -3.31 8.74 13.17
CA GLY A 188 -2.33 8.59 12.11
C GLY A 188 -2.39 7.20 11.47
N LEU A 189 -1.83 7.08 10.27
CA LEU A 189 -1.89 5.84 9.48
C LEU A 189 -1.24 4.63 10.16
N HIS A 190 -0.25 4.87 11.01
CA HIS A 190 0.44 3.83 11.78
C HIS A 190 -0.42 3.22 12.89
N LEU A 191 -1.56 3.84 13.24
CA LEU A 191 -2.47 3.42 14.31
C LEU A 191 -3.83 2.90 13.82
N LEU A 192 -3.99 2.66 12.51
CA LEU A 192 -5.27 2.23 11.95
C LEU A 192 -5.76 0.89 12.53
N LYS A 193 -4.83 -0.02 12.84
CA LYS A 193 -5.16 -1.33 13.43
C LYS A 193 -5.68 -1.17 14.86
N GLU A 194 -5.03 -0.34 15.66
CA GLU A 194 -5.42 0.01 17.02
C GLU A 194 -6.75 0.75 17.04
N LYS A 195 -6.95 1.69 16.10
CA LYS A 195 -8.23 2.38 15.94
C LYS A 195 -9.33 1.38 15.58
N LEU A 196 -9.10 0.48 14.62
CA LEU A 196 -10.06 -0.56 14.27
C LEU A 196 -10.45 -1.41 15.48
N TYR A 197 -9.49 -1.81 16.33
CA TYR A 197 -9.80 -2.53 17.57
C TYR A 197 -10.73 -1.76 18.49
N SER A 198 -10.54 -0.45 18.65
CA SER A 198 -11.41 0.38 19.48
C SER A 198 -12.85 0.51 18.96
N LEU A 199 -13.06 0.27 17.66
CA LEU A 199 -14.37 0.35 17.03
C LEU A 199 -15.18 -0.95 17.13
N LEU A 200 -14.54 -2.07 17.49
CA LEU A 200 -15.21 -3.36 17.59
C LEU A 200 -16.13 -3.42 18.81
N LYS A 201 -17.43 -3.61 18.57
CA LYS A 201 -18.47 -3.84 19.58
C LYS A 201 -19.02 -5.26 19.42
N ILE A 202 -19.48 -5.87 20.52
CA ILE A 202 -20.07 -7.22 20.48
C ILE A 202 -21.57 -7.11 20.20
N GLU A 203 -22.01 -7.71 19.11
CA GLU A 203 -23.42 -7.83 18.75
C GLU A 203 -23.88 -9.29 18.76
N ARG A 204 -25.17 -9.53 19.01
CA ARG A 204 -25.77 -10.86 18.89
C ARG A 204 -26.21 -11.11 17.45
N HIS A 205 -25.56 -12.05 16.77
CA HIS A 205 -25.92 -12.53 15.44
C HIS A 205 -26.68 -13.86 15.52
N SER A 206 -27.79 -13.99 14.78
CA SER A 206 -28.67 -15.17 14.80
C SER A 206 -27.95 -16.48 14.48
N MET A 207 -27.03 -16.47 13.50
CA MET A 207 -26.30 -17.66 13.06
C MET A 207 -25.00 -17.94 13.83
N PHE A 208 -24.36 -16.91 14.40
CA PHE A 208 -22.98 -17.00 14.91
C PHE A 208 -22.86 -16.65 16.40
N GLY A 209 -23.98 -16.39 17.08
CA GLY A 209 -23.99 -16.05 18.49
C GLY A 209 -23.45 -14.63 18.71
N LYS A 210 -22.26 -14.49 19.29
CA LYS A 210 -21.65 -13.17 19.54
C LYS A 210 -20.63 -12.85 18.45
N LEU A 211 -20.88 -11.77 17.70
CA LEU A 211 -20.01 -11.29 16.63
C LEU A 211 -19.37 -9.96 17.04
N ALA A 212 -18.08 -9.77 16.72
CA ALA A 212 -17.43 -8.47 16.81
C ALA A 212 -17.70 -7.69 15.53
N VAL A 213 -18.47 -6.61 15.63
CA VAL A 213 -18.87 -5.74 14.51
C VAL A 213 -18.35 -4.33 14.70
N LEU A 214 -18.23 -3.58 13.61
CA LEU A 214 -17.84 -2.17 13.67
C LEU A 214 -19.00 -1.31 14.19
N GLY A 215 -18.72 -0.52 15.22
CA GLY A 215 -19.65 0.45 15.81
C GLY A 215 -19.24 1.90 15.58
N ALA A 216 -20.08 2.84 16.00
CA ALA A 216 -19.79 4.27 15.91
C ALA A 216 -18.55 4.67 16.71
N ASP A 217 -17.80 5.66 16.20
CA ASP A 217 -16.66 6.28 16.86
C ASP A 217 -17.13 7.41 17.79
N ASP A 218 -17.26 7.11 19.08
CA ASP A 218 -17.75 8.06 20.07
C ASP A 218 -16.85 9.32 20.19
N GLU A 219 -15.58 9.25 19.73
CA GLU A 219 -14.68 10.41 19.74
C GLU A 219 -15.03 11.51 18.73
N LEU A 220 -15.75 11.19 17.65
CA LEU A 220 -16.09 12.17 16.60
C LEU A 220 -16.95 13.30 17.16
N HIS A 221 -17.99 12.95 17.92
CA HIS A 221 -18.91 13.91 18.53
C HIS A 221 -18.28 14.66 19.70
N ILE A 222 -17.43 13.98 20.49
CA ILE A 222 -16.87 14.56 21.72
C ILE A 222 -15.76 15.56 21.41
N LYS A 223 -14.98 15.32 20.35
CA LYS A 223 -13.77 16.10 20.04
C LYS A 223 -13.90 16.95 18.76
N GLU A 224 -15.10 17.03 18.17
CA GLU A 224 -15.38 17.75 16.91
C GLU A 224 -14.33 17.45 15.82
N LYS A 225 -14.05 16.16 15.63
CA LYS A 225 -13.02 15.71 14.69
C LYS A 225 -13.62 15.36 13.33
N ASP A 226 -12.85 15.65 12.28
CA ASP A 226 -13.18 15.21 10.93
C ASP A 226 -12.99 13.69 10.76
N ILE A 227 -13.79 13.12 9.85
CA ILE A 227 -13.69 11.70 9.47
C ILE A 227 -12.47 11.54 8.56
N ASN A 228 -11.53 10.71 8.99
CA ASN A 228 -10.32 10.42 8.23
C ASN A 228 -10.06 8.92 8.05
N PHE A 229 -10.94 8.06 8.57
CA PHE A 229 -10.82 6.61 8.50
C PHE A 229 -12.20 5.96 8.36
N VAL A 230 -12.38 5.19 7.28
CA VAL A 230 -13.62 4.47 6.98
C VAL A 230 -13.29 3.00 6.70
N PRO A 231 -13.36 2.12 7.71
CA PRO A 231 -13.33 0.68 7.52
C PRO A 231 -14.71 0.09 7.21
N ILE A 232 -14.77 -0.84 6.26
CA ILE A 232 -15.92 -1.70 5.99
C ILE A 232 -15.52 -3.14 6.32
N GLN A 233 -16.23 -3.76 7.24
CA GLN A 233 -16.06 -5.15 7.65
C GLN A 233 -17.08 -6.04 6.95
N MET A 234 -16.60 -7.08 6.28
CA MET A 234 -17.39 -8.11 5.62
C MET A 234 -17.12 -9.46 6.28
N LEU A 235 -18.15 -10.03 6.91
CA LEU A 235 -18.13 -11.44 7.31
C LEU A 235 -18.58 -12.29 6.11
N VAL A 236 -17.71 -13.17 5.63
CA VAL A 236 -17.93 -13.94 4.42
C VAL A 236 -17.74 -15.45 4.66
N GLU A 237 -18.35 -16.26 3.82
CA GLU A 237 -18.10 -17.70 3.74
C GLU A 237 -17.19 -18.00 2.54
N THR A 238 -16.08 -18.70 2.78
CA THR A 238 -15.15 -19.11 1.71
C THR A 238 -15.72 -20.24 0.84
N PRO A 239 -15.44 -20.28 -0.48
CA PRO A 239 -14.69 -19.29 -1.25
C PRO A 239 -15.48 -17.99 -1.47
N PHE A 240 -14.78 -16.86 -1.40
CA PHE A 240 -15.37 -15.53 -1.58
C PHE A 240 -14.46 -14.65 -2.45
N CYS A 241 -15.04 -13.96 -3.43
CA CYS A 241 -14.32 -13.04 -4.31
C CYS A 241 -15.05 -11.70 -4.37
N VAL A 242 -14.31 -10.60 -4.21
CA VAL A 242 -14.84 -9.23 -4.29
C VAL A 242 -13.92 -8.35 -5.14
N ASP A 243 -14.55 -7.53 -5.98
CA ASP A 243 -13.88 -6.44 -6.70
C ASP A 243 -14.06 -5.14 -5.93
N ILE A 244 -12.93 -4.50 -5.62
CA ILE A 244 -12.88 -3.17 -5.02
C ILE A 244 -12.57 -2.18 -6.13
N VAL A 245 -13.55 -1.37 -6.48
CA VAL A 245 -13.52 -0.55 -7.69
C VAL A 245 -13.43 0.92 -7.32
N TYR A 246 -12.27 1.54 -7.58
CA TYR A 246 -12.06 2.98 -7.46
C TYR A 246 -12.40 3.68 -8.77
N THR A 247 -13.21 4.72 -8.68
CA THR A 247 -13.63 5.53 -9.82
C THR A 247 -13.51 7.03 -9.54
N THR A 248 -13.09 7.78 -10.55
CA THR A 248 -13.15 9.24 -10.62
C THR A 248 -14.31 9.71 -11.51
N GLU A 249 -14.76 10.96 -11.35
CA GLU A 249 -15.90 11.52 -12.10
C GLU A 249 -15.56 11.92 -13.54
N ASP A 250 -14.28 12.15 -13.82
CA ASP A 250 -13.75 12.71 -15.07
C ASP A 250 -13.41 11.67 -16.14
N LEU A 251 -13.41 10.38 -15.80
CA LEU A 251 -13.06 9.31 -16.72
C LEU A 251 -14.29 8.50 -17.14
N SER A 252 -14.71 8.70 -18.40
CA SER A 252 -15.85 8.02 -19.02
C SER A 252 -15.63 6.53 -19.28
N THR A 253 -14.39 6.07 -19.38
CA THR A 253 -14.05 4.66 -19.53
C THR A 253 -14.56 3.88 -18.31
N PRO A 254 -15.41 2.86 -18.49
CA PRO A 254 -15.93 2.10 -17.36
C PRO A 254 -14.81 1.30 -16.68
N PRO A 255 -14.81 1.23 -15.33
CA PRO A 255 -13.80 0.47 -14.62
C PRO A 255 -13.90 -1.04 -14.93
N LEU A 256 -12.77 -1.74 -14.81
CA LEU A 256 -12.74 -3.19 -14.94
C LEU A 256 -13.41 -3.86 -13.73
N LYS A 257 -14.30 -4.82 -13.97
CA LYS A 257 -14.95 -5.63 -12.92
C LYS A 257 -15.46 -6.95 -13.49
N GLY A 258 -15.77 -7.91 -12.62
CA GLY A 258 -16.34 -9.21 -12.98
C GLY A 258 -15.51 -9.96 -14.03
N GLU A 259 -16.19 -10.53 -15.03
CA GLU A 259 -15.55 -11.30 -16.10
C GLU A 259 -14.55 -10.48 -16.93
N LYS A 260 -14.84 -9.19 -17.17
CA LYS A 260 -13.93 -8.31 -17.90
C LYS A 260 -12.60 -8.15 -17.15
N TYR A 261 -12.66 -7.98 -15.83
CA TYR A 261 -11.44 -7.94 -15.01
C TYR A 261 -10.71 -9.28 -15.03
N ALA A 262 -11.42 -10.41 -14.93
CA ALA A 262 -10.80 -11.75 -14.96
C ALA A 262 -10.01 -11.96 -16.25
N ARG A 263 -10.60 -11.62 -17.40
CA ARG A 263 -9.95 -11.74 -18.71
C ARG A 263 -8.70 -10.85 -18.81
N VAL A 264 -8.80 -9.57 -18.44
CA VAL A 264 -7.67 -8.63 -18.51
C VAL A 264 -6.56 -9.05 -17.52
N LEU A 265 -6.90 -9.64 -16.38
CA LEU A 265 -5.90 -10.17 -15.45
C LEU A 265 -5.06 -11.29 -16.09
N GLU A 266 -5.70 -12.24 -16.78
CA GLU A 266 -4.98 -13.32 -17.47
C GLU A 266 -4.16 -12.81 -18.68
N GLU A 267 -4.67 -11.83 -19.41
CA GLU A 267 -3.91 -11.11 -20.45
C GLU A 267 -2.64 -10.48 -19.84
N LYS A 268 -2.77 -9.75 -18.72
CA LYS A 268 -1.65 -9.10 -18.02
C LYS A 268 -0.62 -10.09 -17.46
N LYS A 269 -1.06 -11.23 -16.94
CA LYS A 269 -0.15 -12.31 -16.51
C LYS A 269 0.68 -12.82 -17.68
N THR A 270 0.04 -13.04 -18.83
CA THR A 270 0.69 -13.54 -20.04
C THR A 270 1.68 -12.51 -20.62
N GLU A 271 1.28 -11.23 -20.67
CA GLU A 271 2.17 -10.13 -21.07
C GLU A 271 3.41 -10.06 -20.16
N PHE A 272 3.22 -10.06 -18.85
CA PHE A 272 4.31 -10.00 -17.89
C PHE A 272 5.26 -11.19 -18.01
N ASP A 273 4.72 -12.41 -18.15
CA ASP A 273 5.52 -13.63 -18.28
C ASP A 273 6.35 -13.60 -19.57
N SER A 274 5.77 -13.11 -20.67
CA SER A 274 6.46 -12.93 -21.95
C SER A 274 7.55 -11.85 -21.87
N GLU A 275 7.26 -10.72 -21.24
CA GLU A 275 8.22 -9.63 -21.05
C GLU A 275 9.38 -10.06 -20.13
N PHE A 276 9.07 -10.79 -19.05
CA PHE A 276 10.07 -11.36 -18.14
C PHE A 276 11.03 -12.27 -18.90
N GLU A 277 10.52 -13.22 -19.68
CA GLU A 277 11.39 -14.10 -20.46
C GLU A 277 12.18 -13.34 -21.52
N SER A 278 11.58 -12.35 -22.20
CA SER A 278 12.31 -11.54 -23.18
C SER A 278 13.51 -10.79 -22.58
N LYS A 279 13.43 -10.38 -21.31
CA LYS A 279 14.47 -9.60 -20.61
C LYS A 279 15.53 -10.49 -19.97
N PHE A 280 15.12 -11.57 -19.31
CA PHE A 280 16.03 -12.40 -18.51
C PHE A 280 16.48 -13.67 -19.24
N ARG A 281 15.69 -14.17 -20.19
CA ARG A 281 15.97 -15.33 -21.04
C ARG A 281 16.34 -16.56 -20.21
N LEU A 282 15.58 -16.85 -19.16
CA LEU A 282 15.93 -17.91 -18.22
C LEU A 282 15.51 -19.28 -18.76
N ASP A 283 14.34 -19.36 -19.40
CA ASP A 283 13.91 -20.59 -20.08
C ASP A 283 14.86 -20.91 -21.25
N GLU A 284 15.21 -19.90 -22.06
CA GLU A 284 16.18 -20.04 -23.16
C GLU A 284 17.57 -20.54 -22.68
N LYS A 285 17.99 -20.12 -21.49
CA LYS A 285 19.25 -20.57 -20.85
C LYS A 285 19.16 -21.98 -20.24
N GLY A 286 17.98 -22.61 -20.26
CA GLY A 286 17.77 -23.96 -19.75
C GLY A 286 17.60 -24.06 -18.23
N TYR A 287 17.17 -22.99 -17.56
CA TYR A 287 16.83 -23.08 -16.13
C TYR A 287 15.55 -23.90 -15.91
N PRO A 288 15.44 -24.68 -14.81
CA PRO A 288 14.21 -25.39 -14.45
C PRO A 288 13.01 -24.45 -14.25
N PRO A 289 11.77 -24.88 -14.59
CA PRO A 289 10.57 -24.04 -14.42
C PRO A 289 10.34 -23.53 -12.99
N GLU A 290 10.75 -24.30 -11.98
CA GLU A 290 10.70 -23.92 -10.56
C GLU A 290 11.65 -22.77 -10.23
N ASP A 291 12.88 -22.78 -10.77
CA ASP A 291 13.85 -21.70 -10.60
C ASP A 291 13.38 -20.42 -11.31
N VAL A 292 12.76 -20.57 -12.48
CA VAL A 292 12.18 -19.45 -13.24
C VAL A 292 10.99 -18.86 -12.49
N ALA A 293 10.16 -19.68 -11.85
CA ALA A 293 9.08 -19.21 -10.98
C ALA A 293 9.62 -18.46 -9.75
N ILE A 294 10.71 -18.94 -9.13
CA ILE A 294 11.39 -18.25 -8.03
C ILE A 294 11.95 -16.90 -8.49
N ALA A 295 12.65 -16.86 -9.63
CA ALA A 295 13.23 -15.63 -10.17
C ALA A 295 12.16 -14.58 -10.49
N ARG A 296 11.04 -15.02 -11.06
CA ARG A 296 9.88 -14.17 -11.36
C ARG A 296 9.25 -13.60 -10.09
N ALA A 297 9.06 -14.42 -9.06
CA ALA A 297 8.57 -13.97 -7.77
C ALA A 297 9.57 -13.02 -7.10
N ALA A 298 10.88 -13.27 -7.21
CA ALA A 298 11.92 -12.41 -6.65
C ALA A 298 11.89 -11.00 -7.28
N LEU A 299 11.83 -10.90 -8.61
CA LEU A 299 11.65 -9.63 -9.31
C LEU A 299 10.34 -8.94 -8.89
N SER A 300 9.24 -9.70 -8.88
CA SER A 300 7.92 -9.16 -8.56
C SER A 300 7.85 -8.61 -7.14
N ASN A 301 8.54 -9.23 -6.17
CA ASN A 301 8.63 -8.71 -4.81
C ASN A 301 9.56 -7.50 -4.70
N MET A 302 10.62 -7.41 -5.52
CA MET A 302 11.45 -6.21 -5.61
C MET A 302 10.62 -5.02 -6.11
N ILE A 303 9.90 -5.20 -7.22
CA ILE A 303 9.06 -4.17 -7.83
C ILE A 303 7.86 -3.83 -6.94
N GLY A 304 7.15 -4.84 -6.43
CA GLY A 304 6.04 -4.66 -5.49
C GLY A 304 6.44 -4.24 -4.07
N GLY A 305 7.75 -4.05 -3.83
CA GLY A 305 8.32 -3.44 -2.63
C GLY A 305 8.56 -1.94 -2.78
N ILE A 306 8.45 -1.39 -3.99
CA ILE A 306 8.63 0.05 -4.22
C ILE A 306 7.54 0.84 -3.49
N GLY A 307 7.95 1.83 -2.71
CA GLY A 307 7.08 2.70 -1.92
C GLY A 307 7.15 4.16 -2.33
N TYR A 308 6.18 4.94 -1.86
CA TYR A 308 6.18 6.40 -1.95
C TYR A 308 5.98 7.02 -0.57
N PHE A 309 7.02 7.71 -0.13
CA PHE A 309 7.14 8.30 1.19
C PHE A 309 7.20 9.82 1.08
N PHE A 310 6.67 10.51 2.08
CA PHE A 310 6.76 11.96 2.15
C PHE A 310 6.88 12.41 3.60
N GLY A 311 7.78 13.35 3.85
CA GLY A 311 7.96 13.88 5.20
C GLY A 311 9.31 14.57 5.34
N ALA A 312 9.65 14.91 6.58
CA ALA A 312 10.95 15.44 6.96
C ALA A 312 11.66 14.43 7.86
N GLY A 313 12.84 13.98 7.46
CA GLY A 313 13.72 13.19 8.32
C GLY A 313 14.25 14.03 9.49
N ARG A 314 14.87 13.37 10.48
CA ARG A 314 15.60 14.06 11.56
C ARG A 314 17.09 13.96 11.33
N VAL A 315 17.78 15.09 11.34
CA VAL A 315 19.22 15.15 11.10
C VAL A 315 19.92 15.90 12.22
N GLN A 316 21.17 15.55 12.50
CA GLN A 316 22.05 16.29 13.38
C GLN A 316 23.42 16.44 12.74
N SER A 317 23.88 17.68 12.66
CA SER A 317 25.20 18.04 12.14
C SER A 317 26.07 18.65 13.22
N GLN A 318 27.36 18.83 12.91
CA GLN A 318 28.28 19.60 13.75
C GLN A 318 27.85 21.06 13.99
N TYR A 319 26.99 21.61 13.13
CA TYR A 319 26.49 22.99 13.22
C TYR A 319 25.21 23.13 14.05
N THR A 320 24.59 22.02 14.46
CA THR A 320 23.31 22.00 15.17
C THR A 320 23.47 21.33 16.53
N ARG A 321 23.15 22.05 17.61
CA ARG A 321 23.24 21.50 18.97
C ARG A 321 22.28 20.33 19.20
N GLU A 322 21.06 20.44 18.69
CA GLU A 322 20.00 19.44 18.81
C GLU A 322 19.59 18.89 17.43
N PRO A 323 18.99 17.69 17.35
CA PRO A 323 18.43 17.18 16.11
C PRO A 323 17.37 18.12 15.53
N VAL A 324 17.52 18.47 14.26
CA VAL A 324 16.61 19.35 13.51
C VAL A 324 15.87 18.59 12.41
N PRO A 325 14.67 19.03 12.00
CA PRO A 325 14.03 18.48 10.83
C PRO A 325 14.84 18.82 9.56
N TYR A 326 14.99 17.84 8.69
CA TYR A 326 15.38 18.06 7.30
C TYR A 326 14.23 18.76 6.54
N TRP A 327 14.44 19.18 5.29
CA TRP A 327 13.33 19.69 4.50
C TRP A 327 12.33 18.57 4.18
N ARG A 328 11.07 18.94 3.98
CA ARG A 328 10.06 17.99 3.52
C ARG A 328 10.33 17.60 2.08
N ALA A 329 10.46 16.32 1.82
CA ALA A 329 10.69 15.78 0.48
C ALA A 329 9.91 14.48 0.24
N PRO A 330 9.52 14.22 -1.02
CA PRO A 330 9.06 12.91 -1.43
C PRO A 330 10.25 11.96 -1.65
N LEU A 331 10.01 10.67 -1.49
CA LEU A 331 10.93 9.61 -1.89
C LEU A 331 10.14 8.47 -2.53
N TYR A 332 10.45 8.17 -3.79
CA TYR A 332 10.01 7.00 -4.52
C TYR A 332 11.19 6.03 -4.60
N THR A 333 11.08 4.85 -3.98
CA THR A 333 12.24 3.96 -3.77
C THR A 333 11.82 2.53 -3.48
N GLY A 334 12.69 1.57 -3.82
CA GLY A 334 12.64 0.21 -3.29
C GLY A 334 12.83 0.17 -1.76
N VAL A 335 12.48 -0.96 -1.15
CA VAL A 335 12.71 -1.19 0.29
C VAL A 335 13.38 -2.55 0.50
N PRO A 336 14.36 -2.69 1.42
CA PRO A 336 15.06 -3.96 1.62
C PRO A 336 14.15 -5.08 2.11
N SER A 337 13.13 -4.73 2.91
CA SER A 337 12.17 -5.70 3.43
C SER A 337 10.85 -5.03 3.80
N ARG A 338 9.75 -5.53 3.24
CA ARG A 338 8.39 -5.11 3.58
C ARG A 338 8.06 -5.25 5.07
N SER A 339 8.61 -6.25 5.76
CA SER A 339 8.30 -6.51 7.18
C SER A 339 9.21 -5.77 8.16
N PHE A 340 10.51 -5.63 7.86
CA PHE A 340 11.50 -5.06 8.80
C PHE A 340 11.87 -3.63 8.45
N PHE A 341 12.05 -3.37 7.15
CA PHE A 341 12.67 -2.16 6.64
C PHE A 341 11.81 -1.54 5.53
N PRO A 342 10.53 -1.20 5.77
CA PRO A 342 9.64 -0.66 4.73
C PRO A 342 9.92 0.84 4.48
N ARG A 343 11.17 1.18 4.16
CA ARG A 343 11.70 2.52 3.95
C ARG A 343 13.00 2.48 3.14
N GLY A 344 13.43 3.63 2.62
CA GLY A 344 14.61 3.73 1.77
C GLY A 344 15.93 3.61 2.55
N PHE A 345 16.87 2.84 1.99
CA PHE A 345 18.25 2.74 2.46
C PHE A 345 19.19 2.98 1.28
N LEU A 346 20.14 3.90 1.46
CA LEU A 346 20.91 4.49 0.35
C LEU A 346 21.73 3.45 -0.41
N TRP A 347 22.54 2.63 0.27
CA TRP A 347 23.35 1.62 -0.42
C TRP A 347 22.53 0.44 -0.94
N ASP A 348 21.48 0.00 -0.22
CA ASP A 348 20.59 -1.06 -0.68
C ASP A 348 19.96 -0.68 -2.03
N GLU A 349 19.61 0.59 -2.22
CA GLU A 349 18.99 1.06 -3.46
C GLU A 349 19.90 0.92 -4.68
N GLY A 350 21.23 1.00 -4.50
CA GLY A 350 22.19 0.69 -5.57
C GLY A 350 22.01 -0.74 -6.07
N PHE A 351 21.85 -1.71 -5.17
CA PHE A 351 21.61 -3.12 -5.52
C PHE A 351 20.20 -3.36 -6.06
N HIS A 352 19.18 -2.72 -5.47
CA HIS A 352 17.81 -2.77 -6.01
C HIS A 352 17.80 -2.30 -7.48
N GLY A 353 18.50 -1.20 -7.75
CA GLY A 353 18.57 -0.59 -9.07
C GLY A 353 19.21 -1.45 -10.15
N LEU A 354 20.11 -2.37 -9.80
CA LEU A 354 20.66 -3.34 -10.74
C LEU A 354 19.59 -4.28 -11.30
N LEU A 355 18.58 -4.62 -10.50
CA LEU A 355 17.47 -5.47 -10.92
C LEU A 355 16.32 -4.65 -11.51
N ILE A 356 15.91 -3.58 -10.82
CA ILE A 356 14.83 -2.70 -11.27
C ILE A 356 15.18 -2.08 -12.62
N GLY A 357 16.41 -1.59 -12.82
CA GLY A 357 16.84 -0.99 -14.09
C GLY A 357 16.87 -1.97 -15.27
N ARG A 358 17.04 -3.27 -15.02
CA ARG A 358 16.91 -4.32 -16.06
C ARG A 358 15.46 -4.56 -16.44
N TRP A 359 14.54 -4.37 -15.49
CA TRP A 359 13.11 -4.46 -15.73
C TRP A 359 12.56 -3.17 -16.35
N SER A 360 12.79 -2.00 -15.76
CA SER A 360 12.33 -0.72 -16.28
C SER A 360 13.37 0.37 -15.99
N PRO A 361 14.11 0.83 -17.02
CA PRO A 361 15.00 1.98 -16.89
C PRO A 361 14.27 3.23 -16.41
N ASP A 362 13.02 3.44 -16.85
CA ASP A 362 12.22 4.61 -16.45
C ASP A 362 11.91 4.62 -14.96
N ILE A 363 11.51 3.48 -14.38
CA ILE A 363 11.30 3.36 -12.93
C ILE A 363 12.61 3.63 -12.19
N GLN A 364 13.71 3.05 -12.65
CA GLN A 364 15.00 3.22 -11.97
C GLN A 364 15.51 4.66 -12.02
N MET A 365 15.34 5.35 -13.15
CA MET A 365 15.74 6.75 -13.28
C MET A 365 14.89 7.68 -12.42
N ASP A 366 13.59 7.39 -12.29
CA ASP A 366 12.67 8.11 -11.42
C ASP A 366 13.06 7.94 -9.94
N ILE A 367 13.37 6.72 -9.52
CA ILE A 367 13.92 6.42 -8.17
C ILE A 367 15.22 7.18 -7.94
N ALA A 368 16.18 7.08 -8.86
CA ALA A 368 17.47 7.76 -8.74
C ALA A 368 17.30 9.28 -8.63
N ALA A 369 16.39 9.87 -9.41
CA ALA A 369 16.08 11.29 -9.33
C ALA A 369 15.53 11.69 -7.94
N HIS A 370 14.66 10.88 -7.33
CA HIS A 370 14.15 11.14 -5.98
C HIS A 370 15.27 11.09 -4.93
N TRP A 371 16.21 10.15 -5.04
CA TRP A 371 17.37 10.11 -4.13
C TRP A 371 18.31 11.30 -4.31
N MET A 372 18.56 11.75 -5.54
CA MET A 372 19.39 12.91 -5.82
C MET A 372 18.78 14.23 -5.32
N ASP A 373 17.45 14.33 -5.29
CA ASP A 373 16.73 15.46 -4.69
C ASP A 373 16.86 15.56 -3.16
N LEU A 374 17.45 14.54 -2.51
CA LEU A 374 17.75 14.53 -1.07
C LEU A 374 19.15 15.03 -0.71
N ILE A 375 19.99 15.35 -1.71
CA ILE A 375 21.34 15.90 -1.51
C ILE A 375 21.26 17.28 -0.84
N ASN A 376 21.95 17.46 0.29
CA ASN A 376 22.11 18.77 0.91
C ASN A 376 23.19 19.62 0.26
N VAL A 377 23.34 20.84 0.78
CA VAL A 377 24.36 21.81 0.36
C VAL A 377 25.80 21.31 0.54
N GLU A 378 26.01 20.24 1.32
CA GLU A 378 27.31 19.60 1.56
C GLU A 378 27.55 18.37 0.65
N GLY A 379 26.60 18.02 -0.22
CA GLY A 379 26.67 16.81 -1.05
C GLY A 379 26.25 15.53 -0.33
N TRP A 380 25.67 15.63 0.87
CA TRP A 380 25.31 14.49 1.71
C TRP A 380 23.84 14.09 1.53
N ILE A 381 23.60 12.77 1.58
CA ILE A 381 22.27 12.15 1.61
C ILE A 381 22.18 11.30 2.89
N PRO A 382 21.11 11.42 3.69
CA PRO A 382 20.91 10.51 4.82
C PRO A 382 20.84 9.05 4.38
N ARG A 383 21.61 8.17 5.03
CA ARG A 383 21.70 6.74 4.65
C ARG A 383 20.38 5.99 4.78
N GLU A 384 19.52 6.40 5.73
CA GLU A 384 18.24 5.77 6.04
C GLU A 384 17.15 6.84 6.03
N GLN A 385 16.15 6.66 5.17
CA GLN A 385 15.12 7.67 4.90
C GLN A 385 13.84 7.35 5.67
N ILE A 386 13.67 8.00 6.83
CA ILE A 386 12.54 7.79 7.74
C ILE A 386 11.54 8.94 7.54
N LEU A 387 10.68 8.80 6.53
CA LEU A 387 9.77 9.85 6.09
C LEU A 387 8.30 9.47 6.40
N GLY A 388 7.66 10.26 7.24
CA GLY A 388 6.25 10.08 7.63
C GLY A 388 6.05 9.18 8.85
N ALA A 389 4.84 9.21 9.41
CA ALA A 389 4.54 8.54 10.68
C ALA A 389 4.59 7.00 10.58
N GLU A 390 4.21 6.42 9.43
CA GLU A 390 4.30 4.97 9.20
C GLU A 390 5.74 4.47 9.25
N ALA A 391 6.68 5.19 8.61
CA ALA A 391 8.10 4.84 8.63
C ALA A 391 8.68 5.02 10.05
N LEU A 392 8.38 6.15 10.70
CA LEU A 392 8.88 6.47 12.04
C LEU A 392 8.45 5.42 13.09
N ALA A 393 7.22 4.93 13.01
CA ALA A 393 6.70 3.91 13.94
C ALA A 393 7.44 2.56 13.86
N ARG A 394 8.26 2.34 12.83
CA ARG A 394 9.06 1.12 12.63
C ARG A 394 10.51 1.24 13.07
N VAL A 395 10.91 2.39 13.59
CA VAL A 395 12.31 2.67 13.92
C VAL A 395 12.44 2.96 15.42
N PRO A 396 13.30 2.23 16.15
CA PRO A 396 13.65 2.59 17.52
C PRO A 396 14.20 4.02 17.59
N LYS A 397 13.89 4.75 18.66
CA LYS A 397 14.13 6.19 18.76
C LYS A 397 15.60 6.57 18.57
N GLU A 398 16.50 5.71 19.02
CA GLU A 398 17.96 5.84 18.91
C GLU A 398 18.49 5.84 17.47
N PHE A 399 17.75 5.25 16.51
CA PHE A 399 18.16 5.18 15.09
C PHE A 399 17.47 6.24 14.21
N VAL A 400 16.58 7.06 14.77
CA VAL A 400 15.80 8.04 14.00
C VAL A 400 16.68 9.18 13.49
N VAL A 401 17.61 9.66 14.30
CA VAL A 401 18.45 10.82 13.98
C VAL A 401 19.60 10.39 13.07
N GLN A 402 19.66 10.98 11.88
CA GLN A 402 20.73 10.76 10.91
C GLN A 402 21.85 11.79 11.12
N SER A 403 23.11 11.35 11.04
CA SER A 403 24.26 12.24 11.19
C SER A 403 24.97 12.46 9.86
N ASN A 404 25.26 13.72 9.53
CA ASN A 404 26.02 14.07 8.32
C ASN A 404 27.54 13.78 8.44
N ALA A 405 28.02 13.38 9.61
CA ALA A 405 29.38 12.86 9.78
C ALA A 405 29.53 11.43 9.26
N ALA A 406 28.42 10.71 9.03
CA ALA A 406 28.41 9.35 8.51
C ALA A 406 28.08 9.35 7.01
N ALA A 407 28.99 8.77 6.21
CA ALA A 407 28.75 8.42 4.83
C ALA A 407 28.16 6.99 4.71
N ASN A 408 27.85 6.58 3.49
CA ASN A 408 27.43 5.22 3.13
C ASN A 408 28.07 4.87 1.77
N PRO A 409 28.29 3.57 1.43
CA PRO A 409 28.79 3.19 0.11
C PRO A 409 27.92 3.80 -1.01
N PRO A 410 28.54 4.43 -2.04
CA PRO A 410 27.83 5.10 -3.11
C PRO A 410 27.18 4.14 -4.10
#